data_AF-A0A1Y2MDV3-F1
#
_entry.id   AF-A0A1Y2MDV3-F1
#
_cell.length_a   1.000
_cell.length_b   1.000
_cell.length_c   1.000
_cell.angle_alpha   90.00
_cell.angle_beta   90.00
_cell.angle_gamma   90.00
#
_symmetry.space_group_name_H-M   'P 1'
#
loop_
_entity.id
_entity.type
_entity.pdbx_description
1 polymer ?
#
loop_
_entity_poly.entity_id
_entity_poly.type
_entity_poly.pdbx_seq_one_letter_code
_entity_poly.pdbx_strand_id
1 'polypeptide(L)'
;MYWLTPFKYLLEGFLALLVSGQEIRCDTKELAIFPPPPGQDCQSYAGQFAQQSGGYVQTQPDGNCGYCQYATGDAFAASFNVFPKYIWRDFGIMWIYIFFNFAVVFVCTYLYLGGMHKIVSVFKPSERKAKAAAKKKQKGDKA
;
A
#
# COMPACT_ATOMS: atom_id res chain seq x y z
N MET A 1 7.83 10.85 1.67
CA MET A 1 8.13 9.54 2.30
C MET A 1 6.93 8.58 2.31
N TYR A 2 5.68 9.06 2.25
CA TYR A 2 4.46 8.23 2.24
C TYR A 2 4.43 7.12 1.17
N TRP A 3 4.90 7.39 -0.05
CA TRP A 3 4.87 6.43 -1.18
C TRP A 3 6.01 5.40 -1.19
N LEU A 4 7.01 5.56 -0.32
CA LEU A 4 8.19 4.68 -0.25
C LEU A 4 8.07 3.63 0.87
N THR A 5 7.05 3.74 1.73
CA THR A 5 6.86 2.79 2.82
C THR A 5 6.01 1.62 2.33
N PRO A 6 6.49 0.37 2.39
CA PRO A 6 5.68 -0.80 2.03
C PRO A 6 4.45 -0.94 2.94
N PHE A 7 4.54 -0.41 4.16
CA PHE A 7 3.45 -0.39 5.13
C PHE A 7 2.22 0.39 4.65
N LYS A 8 2.40 1.45 3.85
CA LYS A 8 1.27 2.17 3.25
C LYS A 8 0.45 1.24 2.36
N TYR A 9 1.10 0.56 1.42
CA TYR A 9 0.43 -0.30 0.44
C TYR A 9 -0.23 -1.50 1.12
N LEU A 10 0.40 -2.04 2.17
CA LEU A 10 -0.20 -3.07 3.01
C LEU A 10 -1.49 -2.59 3.67
N LEU A 11 -1.47 -1.43 4.34
CA LEU A 11 -2.65 -0.88 5.02
C LEU A 11 -3.75 -0.46 4.03
N GLU A 12 -3.39 0.20 2.92
CA GLU A 12 -4.34 0.61 1.88
C GLU A 12 -5.05 -0.61 1.28
N GLY A 13 -4.30 -1.65 0.90
CA GLY A 13 -4.86 -2.88 0.37
C GLY A 13 -5.71 -3.65 1.39
N PHE A 14 -5.24 -3.77 2.64
CA PHE A 14 -5.94 -4.51 3.69
C PHE A 14 -7.23 -3.80 4.14
N LEU A 15 -7.16 -2.48 4.37
CA LEU A 15 -8.32 -1.69 4.77
C LEU A 15 -9.37 -1.68 3.66
N ALA A 16 -8.95 -1.50 2.39
CA ALA A 16 -9.86 -1.55 1.26
C ALA A 16 -10.57 -2.92 1.15
N LEU A 17 -9.85 -4.02 1.36
CA LEU A 17 -10.42 -5.37 1.32
C LEU A 17 -11.42 -5.64 2.44
N LEU A 18 -11.08 -5.25 3.68
CA LEU A 18 -11.93 -5.50 4.84
C LEU A 18 -13.25 -4.74 4.81
N VAL A 19 -13.19 -3.52 4.28
CA VAL A 19 -14.25 -2.55 4.43
C VAL A 19 -15.12 -2.47 3.16
N SER A 20 -14.60 -2.93 2.01
CA SER A 20 -15.34 -2.94 0.75
C SER A 20 -16.63 -3.77 0.85
N GLY A 21 -17.76 -3.13 0.52
CA GLY A 21 -19.07 -3.78 0.51
C GLY A 21 -19.70 -4.04 1.89
N GLN A 22 -19.13 -3.50 2.98
CA GLN A 22 -19.75 -3.56 4.31
C GLN A 22 -20.64 -2.35 4.57
N GLU A 23 -21.83 -2.58 5.16
CA GLU A 23 -22.69 -1.52 5.68
C GLU A 23 -22.27 -1.14 7.09
N ILE A 24 -22.15 0.16 7.37
CA ILE A 24 -21.81 0.66 8.70
C ILE A 24 -23.10 0.97 9.45
N ARG A 25 -23.26 0.34 10.62
CA ARG A 25 -24.34 0.61 11.58
C ARG A 25 -23.70 1.14 12.86
N CYS A 26 -23.73 2.46 13.04
CA CYS A 26 -23.24 3.12 14.24
C CYS A 26 -24.02 2.67 15.48
N ASP A 27 -23.27 2.37 16.54
CA ASP A 27 -23.82 2.22 17.89
C ASP A 27 -24.11 3.61 18.48
N THR A 28 -24.97 3.66 19.49
CA THR A 28 -25.33 4.85 20.27
C THR A 28 -24.15 5.72 20.71
N LYS A 29 -23.01 5.10 21.04
CA LYS A 29 -21.76 5.78 21.44
C LYS A 29 -20.97 6.40 20.27
N GLU A 30 -21.25 5.99 19.03
CA GLU A 30 -20.58 6.46 17.81
C GLU A 30 -21.40 7.54 17.10
N LEU A 31 -22.64 7.74 17.53
CA LEU A 31 -23.51 8.79 17.02
C LEU A 31 -23.13 10.14 17.62
N ALA A 32 -23.12 11.16 16.79
CA ALA A 32 -23.19 12.53 17.27
C ALA A 32 -24.63 12.79 17.74
N ILE A 33 -24.82 12.83 19.07
CA ILE A 33 -26.13 13.07 19.68
C ILE A 33 -26.36 14.57 19.84
N PHE A 34 -27.49 15.07 19.35
CA PHE A 34 -27.90 16.46 19.50
C PHE A 34 -29.42 16.57 19.62
N PRO A 35 -29.93 17.60 20.33
CA PRO A 35 -31.36 17.85 20.40
C PRO A 35 -31.88 18.48 19.09
N PRO A 36 -33.05 18.06 18.57
CA PRO A 36 -33.68 18.72 17.44
C PRO A 36 -34.19 20.13 17.80
N PRO A 37 -34.23 21.08 16.85
CA PRO A 37 -34.93 22.35 17.03
C PRO A 37 -36.43 22.15 17.29
N PRO A 38 -37.09 23.08 18.01
CA PRO A 38 -38.52 22.96 18.31
C PRO A 38 -39.37 22.93 17.04
N GLY A 39 -40.19 21.89 16.89
CA GLY A 39 -41.12 21.71 15.76
C GLY A 39 -40.50 21.08 14.50
N GLN A 40 -39.27 20.57 14.57
CA GLN A 40 -38.63 19.83 13.47
C GLN A 40 -38.24 18.41 13.89
N ASP A 41 -38.40 17.46 12.97
CA ASP A 41 -37.91 16.09 13.14
C ASP A 41 -36.42 15.99 12.80
N CYS A 42 -35.71 15.04 13.40
CA CYS A 42 -34.29 14.78 13.16
C CYS A 42 -33.92 14.70 11.67
N GLN A 43 -34.76 14.02 10.89
CA GLN A 43 -34.55 13.85 9.45
C GLN A 43 -34.79 15.14 8.67
N SER A 44 -35.71 16.00 9.12
CA SER A 44 -35.99 17.29 8.47
C SER A 44 -34.87 18.30 8.69
N TYR A 45 -34.27 18.30 9.88
CA TYR A 45 -33.19 19.21 10.24
C TYR A 45 -31.83 18.73 9.72
N ALA A 46 -31.45 17.49 10.04
CA ALA A 46 -30.12 16.96 9.77
C ALA A 46 -30.05 16.06 8.52
N GLY A 47 -31.18 15.68 7.92
CA GLY A 47 -31.18 14.80 6.74
C GLY A 47 -30.54 15.44 5.51
N GLN A 48 -30.76 16.75 5.29
CA GLN A 48 -30.08 17.49 4.21
C GLN A 48 -28.57 17.52 4.43
N PHE A 49 -28.13 17.72 5.67
CA PHE A 49 -26.71 17.68 6.02
C PHE A 49 -26.11 16.29 5.79
N ALA A 50 -26.80 15.21 6.20
CA ALA A 50 -26.34 13.85 5.97
C ALA A 50 -26.27 13.48 4.48
N GLN A 51 -27.17 14.01 3.65
CA GLN A 51 -27.08 13.81 2.19
C GLN A 51 -25.88 14.52 1.56
N GLN A 52 -25.52 15.70 2.05
CA GLN A 52 -24.37 16.48 1.53
C GLN A 52 -23.02 15.98 2.07
N SER A 53 -22.96 15.71 3.37
CA SER A 53 -21.75 15.29 4.08
C SER A 53 -21.50 13.78 4.01
N GLY A 54 -22.51 13.01 3.63
CA GLY A 54 -22.51 11.55 3.70
C GLY A 54 -23.05 11.03 5.04
N GLY A 55 -23.29 9.72 5.11
CA GLY A 55 -23.79 9.09 6.34
C GLY A 55 -25.32 9.04 6.43
N TYR A 56 -25.83 8.94 7.66
CA TYR A 56 -27.27 8.84 7.91
C TYR A 56 -27.65 9.38 9.29
N VAL A 57 -28.93 9.70 9.46
CA VAL A 57 -29.51 10.20 10.72
C VAL A 57 -30.49 9.17 11.25
N GLN A 58 -30.52 9.00 12.58
CA GLN A 58 -31.49 8.17 13.27
C GLN A 58 -32.03 8.89 14.51
N THR A 59 -33.28 8.61 14.87
CA THR A 59 -33.91 9.14 16.09
C THR A 59 -33.64 8.17 17.24
N GLN A 60 -33.11 8.69 18.35
CA GLN A 60 -32.80 7.93 19.56
C GLN A 60 -34.05 7.81 20.46
N PRO A 61 -34.19 6.77 21.31
CA PRO A 61 -35.36 6.59 22.17
C PRO A 61 -35.63 7.77 23.12
N ASP A 62 -34.59 8.54 23.45
CA ASP A 62 -34.65 9.69 24.35
C ASP A 62 -35.20 10.96 23.68
N GLY A 63 -35.61 10.88 22.40
CA GLY A 63 -36.09 12.01 21.59
C GLY A 63 -34.97 12.86 20.98
N ASN A 64 -33.71 12.54 21.25
CA ASN A 64 -32.55 13.16 20.62
C ASN A 64 -32.27 12.58 19.23
N CYS A 65 -31.57 13.34 18.39
CA CYS A 65 -31.12 12.92 17.07
C CYS A 65 -29.70 12.36 17.16
N GLY A 66 -29.44 11.24 16.50
CA GLY A 66 -28.11 10.67 16.33
C GLY A 66 -27.68 10.75 14.86
N TYR A 67 -26.54 11.37 14.59
CA TYR A 67 -25.93 11.38 13.25
C TYR A 67 -24.74 10.42 13.19
N CYS A 68 -24.74 9.55 12.18
CA CYS A 68 -23.63 8.66 11.84
C CYS A 68 -22.94 9.18 10.58
N GLN A 69 -21.64 9.42 10.66
CA GLN A 69 -20.86 10.04 9.57
C GLN A 69 -20.71 9.15 8.32
N TYR A 70 -20.73 7.83 8.50
CA TYR A 70 -20.48 6.88 7.41
C TYR A 70 -21.62 5.85 7.34
N ALA A 71 -22.21 5.68 6.16
CA ALA A 71 -23.23 4.67 5.91
C ALA A 71 -22.64 3.38 5.33
N THR A 72 -21.54 3.49 4.59
CA THR A 72 -20.86 2.37 3.94
C THR A 72 -19.39 2.38 4.30
N GLY A 73 -18.82 1.18 4.31
CA GLY A 73 -17.39 0.99 4.45
C GLY A 73 -16.61 1.76 3.38
N ASP A 74 -17.08 1.79 2.15
CA ASP A 74 -16.40 2.52 1.07
C ASP A 74 -16.29 4.02 1.37
N ALA A 75 -17.33 4.62 1.97
CA ALA A 75 -17.30 6.01 2.41
C ALA A 75 -16.30 6.23 3.55
N PHE A 76 -16.20 5.28 4.48
CA PHE A 76 -15.19 5.30 5.54
C PHE A 76 -13.76 5.20 4.97
N ALA A 77 -13.51 4.24 4.07
CA ALA A 77 -12.20 4.06 3.43
C ALA A 77 -11.80 5.27 2.59
N ALA A 78 -12.77 5.90 1.90
CA ALA A 78 -12.54 7.11 1.13
C ALA A 78 -12.01 8.29 1.98
N SER A 79 -12.42 8.38 3.25
CA SER A 79 -11.89 9.41 4.17
C SER A 79 -10.37 9.29 4.40
N PHE A 80 -9.83 8.07 4.30
CA PHE A 80 -8.39 7.78 4.40
C PHE A 80 -7.67 7.78 3.04
N ASN A 81 -8.32 8.27 1.97
CA ASN A 81 -7.83 8.17 0.58
C ASN A 81 -7.59 6.72 0.12
N VAL A 82 -8.31 5.75 0.70
CA VAL A 82 -8.23 4.34 0.34
C VAL A 82 -9.38 4.02 -0.61
N PHE A 83 -9.03 3.53 -1.81
CA PHE A 83 -10.02 3.22 -2.84
C PHE A 83 -9.94 1.74 -3.24
N PRO A 84 -11.08 1.03 -3.39
CA PRO A 84 -11.09 -0.38 -3.77
C PRO A 84 -10.35 -0.68 -5.09
N LYS A 85 -10.32 0.29 -6.01
CA LYS A 85 -9.62 0.17 -7.31
C LYS A 85 -8.11 -0.07 -7.17
N TYR A 86 -7.50 0.28 -6.03
CA TYR A 86 -6.06 0.17 -5.83
C TYR A 86 -5.61 -1.14 -5.17
N ILE A 87 -6.55 -1.98 -4.71
CA ILE A 87 -6.26 -3.26 -4.03
C ILE A 87 -5.24 -4.10 -4.82
N TRP A 88 -5.48 -4.32 -6.11
CA TRP A 88 -4.61 -5.15 -6.95
C TRP A 88 -3.25 -4.50 -7.26
N ARG A 89 -3.21 -3.16 -7.38
CA ARG A 89 -1.95 -2.42 -7.54
C ARG A 89 -1.09 -2.58 -6.30
N ASP A 90 -1.68 -2.38 -5.13
CA ASP A 90 -0.97 -2.38 -3.86
C ASP A 90 -0.48 -3.78 -3.48
N PHE A 91 -1.29 -4.81 -3.78
CA PHE A 91 -0.87 -6.21 -3.70
C PHE A 91 0.36 -6.50 -4.57
N GLY A 92 0.36 -6.03 -5.83
CA GLY A 92 1.49 -6.20 -6.73
C GLY A 92 2.77 -5.52 -6.24
N ILE A 93 2.66 -4.29 -5.73
CA ILE A 93 3.80 -3.54 -5.17
C ILE A 93 4.39 -4.27 -3.96
N MET A 94 3.55 -4.82 -3.08
CA MET A 94 4.01 -5.62 -1.93
C MET A 94 4.83 -6.83 -2.37
N TRP A 95 4.36 -7.57 -3.39
CA TRP A 95 5.11 -8.71 -3.94
C TRP A 95 6.46 -8.30 -4.54
N ILE A 96 6.51 -7.17 -5.25
CA ILE A 96 7.77 -6.63 -5.79
C ILE A 96 8.76 -6.34 -4.66
N TYR A 97 8.31 -5.75 -3.55
CA TYR A 97 9.17 -5.53 -2.37
C TYR A 97 9.68 -6.85 -1.78
N ILE A 98 8.84 -7.89 -1.68
CA ILE A 98 9.26 -9.20 -1.18
C ILE A 98 10.36 -9.78 -2.09
N PHE A 99 10.12 -9.86 -3.39
CA PHE A 99 11.10 -10.39 -4.34
C PHE A 99 12.39 -9.57 -4.37
N PHE A 100 12.30 -8.24 -4.29
CA PHE A 100 13.47 -7.37 -4.21
C PHE A 100 14.32 -7.69 -2.96
N ASN A 101 13.69 -7.81 -1.79
CA ASN A 101 14.41 -8.15 -0.57
C ASN A 101 15.05 -9.56 -0.64
N PHE A 102 14.32 -10.55 -1.15
CA PHE A 102 14.87 -11.90 -1.37
C PHE A 102 16.05 -11.89 -2.35
N ALA A 103 15.94 -11.15 -3.46
CA ALA A 103 17.02 -11.01 -4.43
C ALA A 103 18.25 -10.35 -3.81
N VAL A 104 18.07 -9.27 -3.03
CA VAL A 104 19.17 -8.60 -2.33
C VAL A 104 19.86 -9.54 -1.35
N VAL A 105 19.11 -10.27 -0.52
CA VAL A 105 19.68 -11.24 0.42
C VAL A 105 20.45 -12.33 -0.35
N PHE A 106 19.84 -12.91 -1.37
CA PHE A 106 20.46 -13.98 -2.15
C PHE A 106 21.75 -13.51 -2.86
N VAL A 107 21.73 -12.32 -3.47
CA VAL A 107 22.90 -11.73 -4.12
C VAL A 107 23.99 -11.43 -3.09
N CYS A 108 23.66 -10.81 -1.96
CA CYS A 108 24.62 -10.53 -0.89
C CYS A 108 25.24 -11.81 -0.33
N THR A 109 24.44 -12.83 -0.06
CA THR A 109 24.92 -14.14 0.41
C THR A 109 25.81 -14.81 -0.64
N TYR A 110 25.42 -14.80 -1.92
CA TYR A 110 26.25 -15.34 -3.01
C TYR A 110 27.60 -14.61 -3.13
N LEU A 111 27.60 -13.28 -3.04
CA LEU A 111 28.82 -12.47 -3.06
C LEU A 111 29.72 -12.80 -1.87
N TYR A 112 29.15 -12.90 -0.66
CA TYR A 112 29.87 -13.16 0.58
C TYR A 112 30.50 -14.56 0.63
N LEU A 113 29.79 -15.62 0.22
CA LEU A 113 30.28 -17.00 0.34
C LEU A 113 31.27 -17.44 -0.76
N GLY A 114 31.44 -16.68 -1.85
CA GLY A 114 32.43 -17.06 -2.87
C GLY A 114 32.32 -16.36 -4.22
N GLY A 115 31.23 -15.62 -4.48
CA GLY A 115 31.04 -14.87 -5.72
C GLY A 115 32.05 -13.74 -5.91
N MET A 116 32.53 -13.13 -4.82
CA MET A 116 33.51 -12.04 -4.87
C MET A 116 34.82 -12.43 -5.57
N HIS A 117 35.31 -13.67 -5.36
CA HIS A 117 36.56 -14.13 -5.98
C HIS A 117 36.41 -14.37 -7.50
N LYS A 118 35.23 -14.84 -7.95
CA LYS A 118 34.91 -14.99 -9.38
C LYS A 118 34.61 -13.66 -10.08
N ILE A 119 33.93 -12.73 -9.41
CA ILE A 119 33.69 -11.40 -9.98
C ILE A 119 35.01 -10.63 -10.11
N VAL A 120 35.87 -10.66 -9.11
CA VAL A 120 37.20 -10.05 -9.17
C VAL A 120 38.08 -10.70 -10.24
N SER A 121 37.98 -12.02 -10.48
CA SER A 121 38.73 -12.67 -11.57
C SER A 121 38.21 -12.30 -12.97
N VAL A 122 36.90 -12.14 -13.14
CA VAL A 122 36.29 -11.67 -14.40
C VAL A 122 36.63 -10.20 -14.68
N PHE A 123 36.71 -9.37 -13.63
CA PHE A 123 37.03 -7.94 -13.77
C PHE A 123 38.53 -7.62 -13.78
N LYS A 124 39.45 -8.61 -13.68
CA LYS A 124 40.90 -8.35 -13.78
C LYS A 124 41.34 -8.21 -15.26
N PRO A 125 41.69 -7.00 -15.74
CA PRO A 125 42.14 -6.79 -17.13
C PRO A 125 43.50 -7.41 -17.44
N SER A 126 44.26 -7.84 -16.41
CA SER A 126 45.58 -8.47 -16.52
C SER A 126 45.56 -9.77 -17.34
N GLU A 127 44.57 -10.64 -17.13
CA GLU A 127 44.48 -11.93 -17.85
C GLU A 127 44.11 -11.74 -19.34
N ARG A 128 43.29 -10.73 -19.66
CA ARG A 128 42.98 -10.36 -21.05
C ARG A 128 44.24 -9.89 -21.79
N LYS A 129 45.08 -9.07 -21.15
CA LYS A 129 46.35 -8.63 -21.73
C LYS A 129 47.36 -9.78 -21.86
N ALA A 130 47.45 -10.66 -20.87
CA ALA A 130 48.30 -11.85 -20.92
C ALA A 130 47.90 -12.82 -22.05
N LYS A 131 46.60 -13.11 -22.21
CA LYS A 131 46.10 -13.94 -23.32
C LYS A 131 46.30 -13.30 -24.69
N ALA A 132 46.11 -11.97 -24.81
CA ALA A 132 46.37 -11.26 -26.06
C ALA A 132 47.87 -11.26 -26.42
N ALA A 133 48.76 -11.08 -25.45
CA ALA A 133 50.21 -11.13 -25.65
C ALA A 133 50.69 -12.54 -26.04
N ALA A 134 50.19 -13.60 -25.39
CA ALA A 134 50.51 -14.99 -25.70
C ALA A 134 50.07 -15.37 -27.13
N LYS A 135 48.88 -14.92 -27.56
CA LYS A 135 48.37 -15.17 -28.91
C LYS A 135 49.18 -14.44 -30.00
N LYS A 136 49.80 -13.30 -29.67
CA LYS A 136 50.67 -12.55 -30.58
C LYS A 136 52.04 -13.24 -30.76
N LYS A 137 52.61 -13.79 -29.68
CA LYS A 137 53.86 -14.59 -29.75
C LYS A 137 53.71 -15.85 -30.59
N GLN A 138 52.65 -16.63 -30.38
CA GLN A 138 52.40 -17.86 -31.16
C GLN A 138 52.18 -17.63 -32.66
N LYS A 139 51.72 -16.43 -33.06
CA LYS A 139 51.49 -16.10 -34.47
C LYS A 139 52.75 -15.58 -35.16
N GLY A 140 53.68 -14.99 -34.41
CA GLY A 140 54.99 -14.57 -34.91
C GLY A 140 56.00 -15.72 -35.06
N ASP A 141 55.84 -16.80 -34.30
CA ASP A 141 56.71 -18.00 -34.36
C ASP A 141 56.32 -18.98 -35.49
N LYS A 142 55.24 -18.68 -36.22
CA LYS A 142 54.69 -19.49 -37.33
C LYS A 142 54.78 -18.79 -38.69
N ALA A 143 55.45 -17.65 -38.76
CA ALA A 143 55.71 -16.87 -39.99
C ALA A 143 57.22 -16.84 -40.24
#